data_AF-Q9NY30-F1
#
_entry.id   AF-Q9NY30-F1
#
_cell.length_a   1.000
_cell.length_b   1.000
_cell.length_c   1.000
_cell.angle_alpha   90.00
_cell.angle_beta   90.00
_cell.angle_gamma   90.00
#
_symmetry.space_group_name_H-M   'P 1'
#
loop_
_entity.id
_entity.type
_entity.pdbx_description
1 polymer ?
#
loop_
_entity_poly.entity_id
_entity_poly.type
_entity_poly.pdbx_seq_one_letter_code
_entity_poly.pdbx_strand_id
1 'polypeptide(L)'
;MRDEIATTVFFVTRLVKKHDKLSKQQIEDFAEKLMTILFETYRSHWHSDCPSKGQAFRCIRINNNQNKDPILERACVESNVDFSHLGLPKEMTIWVDPFEVCCRYGEKNHPFTVASFKGRWEEWELYQQISYAVSRASSDVSSGTSCDEESCSKEPRVIPKVSNPKSIYQVENLKQPFQSWLQIPRKKNVVDGRVGLLGNTYHGSQKHPKCYRPAMHRLDRIL
;
A
#
# COMPACT_ATOMS: atom_id res chain seq x y z
N MET A 1 4.10 2.96 -9.24
CA MET A 1 5.50 3.35 -9.53
C MET A 1 5.84 4.73 -8.96
N ARG A 2 5.14 5.80 -9.36
CA ARG A 2 5.55 7.18 -9.00
C ARG A 2 5.61 7.41 -7.49
N ASP A 3 4.56 7.03 -6.76
CA ASP A 3 4.48 7.28 -5.32
C ASP A 3 5.44 6.40 -4.52
N GLU A 4 5.69 5.17 -4.98
CA GLU A 4 6.64 4.24 -4.38
C GLU A 4 8.07 4.75 -4.52
N ILE A 5 8.44 5.24 -5.71
CA ILE A 5 9.74 5.89 -5.94
C ILE A 5 9.86 7.17 -5.12
N ALA A 6 8.84 8.05 -5.14
CA ALA A 6 8.85 9.29 -4.38
C ALA A 6 9.00 9.03 -2.87
N THR A 7 8.29 8.03 -2.34
CA THR A 7 8.41 7.60 -0.94
C THR A 7 9.82 7.10 -0.64
N THR A 8 10.41 6.31 -1.54
CA THR A 8 11.77 5.79 -1.38
C THR A 8 12.80 6.92 -1.34
N VAL A 9 12.71 7.86 -2.28
CA VAL A 9 13.59 9.05 -2.33
C VAL A 9 13.42 9.89 -1.08
N PHE A 10 12.18 10.13 -0.64
CA PHE A 10 11.91 10.85 0.61
C PHE A 10 12.50 10.14 1.84
N PHE A 11 12.36 8.82 1.91
CA PHE A 11 12.89 8.02 3.00
C PHE A 11 14.42 8.07 3.07
N VAL A 12 15.11 7.89 1.93
CA VAL A 12 16.58 7.97 1.86
C VAL A 12 17.05 9.39 2.19
N THR A 13 16.45 10.42 1.58
CA THR A 13 16.84 11.81 1.84
C THR A 13 16.58 12.24 3.28
N ARG A 14 15.59 11.67 3.97
CA ARG A 14 15.38 11.86 5.41
C ARG A 14 16.55 11.30 6.24
N LEU A 15 17.11 10.16 5.86
CA LEU A 15 18.31 9.61 6.52
C LEU A 15 19.53 10.51 6.27
N VAL A 16 19.71 10.98 5.04
CA VAL A 16 20.79 11.90 4.66
C VAL A 16 20.70 13.22 5.44
N LYS A 17 19.50 13.82 5.52
CA LYS A 17 19.26 15.04 6.31
C LYS A 17 19.63 14.87 7.79
N LYS A 18 19.39 13.69 8.36
CA LYS A 18 19.72 13.39 9.77
C LYS A 18 21.24 13.29 10.01
N HIS A 19 22.02 12.92 9.00
CA HIS A 19 23.47 12.81 9.11
C HIS A 19 24.19 14.17 9.11
N ASP A 20 23.53 15.21 8.57
CA ASP A 20 23.95 16.61 8.69
C ASP A 20 25.36 16.91 8.14
N LYS A 21 25.73 16.26 7.03
CA LYS A 21 27.00 16.49 6.31
C LYS A 21 26.86 17.20 4.96
N LEU A 22 25.64 17.28 4.43
CA LEU A 22 25.35 17.86 3.12
C LEU A 22 24.49 19.10 3.28
N SER A 23 24.73 20.09 2.43
CA SER A 23 23.87 21.27 2.33
C SER A 23 22.47 20.90 1.81
N LYS A 24 21.49 21.78 2.05
CA LYS A 24 20.14 21.61 1.53
C LYS A 24 20.13 21.41 0.00
N GLN A 25 20.92 22.21 -0.73
CA GLN A 25 21.00 22.12 -2.19
C GLN A 25 21.55 20.77 -2.64
N GLN A 26 22.65 20.29 -2.03
CA GLN A 26 23.21 18.97 -2.35
C GLN A 26 22.22 17.83 -2.10
N ILE A 27 21.40 17.93 -1.06
CA ILE A 27 20.36 16.93 -0.77
C ILE A 27 19.24 16.97 -1.81
N GLU A 28 18.87 18.16 -2.28
CA GLU A 28 17.86 18.34 -3.34
C GLU A 28 18.37 17.81 -4.68
N ASP A 29 19.61 18.14 -5.07
CA ASP A 29 20.25 17.63 -6.29
C ASP A 29 20.37 16.09 -6.26
N PHE A 30 20.82 15.53 -5.12
CA PHE A 30 20.87 14.08 -4.92
C PHE A 30 19.49 13.44 -5.03
N ALA A 31 18.45 14.05 -4.44
CA ALA A 31 17.09 13.54 -4.49
C ALA A 31 16.54 13.49 -5.92
N GLU A 32 16.79 14.54 -6.70
CA GLU A 32 16.38 14.64 -8.11
C GLU A 32 17.08 13.58 -8.96
N LYS A 33 18.40 13.40 -8.81
CA LYS A 33 19.16 12.36 -9.51
C LYS A 33 18.68 10.97 -9.13
N LEU A 34 18.52 10.69 -7.84
CA LEU A 34 18.04 9.40 -7.38
C LEU A 34 16.64 9.08 -7.94
N MET A 35 15.72 10.06 -7.93
CA MET A 35 14.39 9.88 -8.50
C MET A 35 14.44 9.54 -10.00
N THR A 36 15.24 10.29 -10.77
CA THR A 36 15.41 10.08 -12.21
C THR A 36 15.96 8.69 -12.51
N ILE A 37 17.04 8.29 -11.83
CA ILE A 37 17.68 6.98 -12.01
C ILE A 37 16.72 5.84 -11.66
N LEU A 38 15.94 5.95 -10.58
CA LEU A 38 14.96 4.93 -10.20
C LEU A 38 13.86 4.77 -11.27
N PHE A 39 13.34 5.88 -11.81
CA PHE A 39 12.34 5.82 -12.88
C PHE A 39 12.89 5.17 -14.15
N GLU A 40 14.11 5.52 -14.55
CA GLU A 40 14.79 4.92 -15.69
C GLU A 40 15.00 3.42 -15.48
N THR A 41 15.56 3.04 -14.33
CA THR A 41 15.95 1.67 -14.01
C THR A 41 14.75 0.75 -13.94
N TYR A 42 13.66 1.18 -13.28
CA TYR A 42 12.52 0.31 -13.01
C TYR A 42 11.51 0.23 -14.17
N ARG A 43 11.65 1.06 -15.22
CA ARG A 43 10.67 1.17 -16.31
C ARG A 43 10.28 -0.17 -16.93
N SER A 44 11.25 -1.05 -17.15
CA SER A 44 11.03 -2.39 -17.76
C SER A 44 10.79 -3.51 -16.75
N HIS A 45 10.89 -3.22 -15.46
CA HIS A 45 10.82 -4.20 -14.37
C HIS A 45 9.74 -3.83 -13.35
N TRP A 46 8.63 -3.23 -13.78
CA TRP A 46 7.51 -2.86 -12.92
C TRP A 46 6.25 -3.63 -13.31
N HIS A 47 5.87 -4.60 -12.50
CA HIS A 47 4.78 -5.54 -12.78
C HIS A 47 3.67 -5.36 -11.74
N SER A 48 2.74 -4.44 -11.98
CA SER A 48 1.65 -4.20 -11.04
C SER A 48 0.83 -5.46 -10.80
N ASP A 49 0.56 -6.28 -11.82
CA ASP A 49 -0.13 -7.56 -11.75
C ASP A 49 0.56 -8.62 -10.88
N CYS A 50 1.90 -8.56 -10.77
CA CYS A 50 2.69 -9.46 -9.94
C CYS A 50 3.76 -8.64 -9.20
N PRO A 51 3.41 -7.99 -8.07
CA PRO A 51 4.30 -7.03 -7.40
C PRO A 51 5.68 -7.61 -7.04
N SER A 52 5.75 -8.89 -6.67
CA SER A 52 7.00 -9.59 -6.35
C SER A 52 7.89 -9.87 -7.57
N LYS A 53 7.34 -9.88 -8.79
CA LYS A 53 8.13 -10.08 -10.01
C LYS A 53 9.09 -8.91 -10.19
N GLY A 54 10.37 -9.22 -10.29
CA GLY A 54 11.43 -8.21 -10.40
C GLY A 54 11.82 -7.53 -9.09
N GLN A 55 11.30 -7.97 -7.93
CA GLN A 55 11.62 -7.34 -6.63
C GLN A 55 13.13 -7.31 -6.34
N ALA A 56 13.88 -8.36 -6.72
CA ALA A 56 15.32 -8.42 -6.49
C ALA A 56 16.08 -7.42 -7.36
N PHE A 57 15.59 -7.15 -8.57
CA PHE A 57 16.14 -6.12 -9.46
C PHE A 57 15.87 -4.70 -8.95
N ARG A 58 14.69 -4.49 -8.34
CA ARG A 58 14.32 -3.20 -7.74
C ARG A 58 14.82 -3.02 -6.31
N CYS A 59 15.52 -4.00 -5.75
CA CYS A 59 16.02 -3.93 -4.39
C CYS A 59 17.22 -2.98 -4.32
N ILE A 60 17.18 -2.00 -3.41
CA ILE A 60 18.32 -1.16 -3.06
C ILE A 60 18.99 -1.78 -1.83
N ARG A 61 20.25 -2.21 -1.94
CA ARG A 61 20.94 -2.96 -0.87
C ARG A 61 22.33 -2.42 -0.55
N ILE A 62 22.56 -2.18 0.74
CA ILE A 62 23.87 -1.92 1.34
C ILE A 62 24.11 -3.00 2.40
N ASN A 63 25.27 -3.66 2.38
CA ASN A 63 25.74 -4.55 3.44
C ASN A 63 27.28 -4.56 3.54
N ASN A 64 27.84 -5.42 4.39
CA ASN A 64 29.28 -5.47 4.60
C ASN A 64 30.09 -5.88 3.36
N ASN A 65 29.50 -6.71 2.48
CA ASN A 65 30.16 -7.18 1.26
C ASN A 65 30.00 -6.18 0.09
N GLN A 66 28.88 -5.46 0.08
CA GLN A 66 28.53 -4.45 -0.90
C GLN A 66 28.13 -3.19 -0.14
N ASN A 67 29.14 -2.40 0.21
CA ASN A 67 28.98 -1.19 1.03
C ASN A 67 28.31 -0.02 0.29
N LYS A 68 28.05 -0.18 -1.02
CA LYS A 68 27.33 0.76 -1.86
C LYS A 68 26.40 0.04 -2.81
N ASP A 69 25.16 0.50 -2.85
CA ASP A 69 24.22 0.09 -3.89
C ASP A 69 24.55 0.82 -5.21
N PRO A 70 24.55 0.15 -6.38
CA PRO A 70 24.89 0.79 -7.66
C PRO A 70 23.99 1.98 -8.04
N ILE A 71 22.70 1.94 -7.68
CA ILE A 71 21.76 3.05 -7.96
C ILE A 71 22.12 4.26 -7.09
N LEU A 72 22.39 4.03 -5.80
CA LEU A 72 22.80 5.08 -4.88
C LEU A 72 24.17 5.67 -5.25
N GLU A 73 25.12 4.83 -5.66
CA GLU A 73 26.43 5.28 -6.12
C GLU A 73 26.31 6.13 -7.40
N ARG A 74 25.49 5.72 -8.37
CA ARG A 74 25.22 6.51 -9.57
C ARG A 74 24.59 7.87 -9.21
N ALA A 75 23.61 7.90 -8.30
CA ALA A 75 22.99 9.14 -7.84
C ALA A 75 24.00 10.08 -7.16
N CYS A 76 24.92 9.55 -6.36
CA CYS A 76 26.03 10.30 -5.76
C CYS A 76 26.95 10.92 -6.81
N VAL A 77 27.39 10.13 -7.80
CA VAL A 77 28.27 10.61 -8.87
C VAL A 77 27.59 11.71 -9.68
N GLU A 78 26.33 11.51 -10.09
CA GLU A 78 25.58 12.49 -10.90
C GLU A 78 25.19 13.77 -10.14
N SER A 79 25.21 13.76 -8.80
CA SER A 79 24.92 14.92 -7.94
C SER A 79 26.17 15.53 -7.30
N ASN A 80 27.37 15.03 -7.61
CA ASN A 80 28.63 15.46 -7.00
C ASN A 80 28.62 15.39 -5.46
N VAL A 81 28.05 14.31 -4.92
CA VAL A 81 27.96 14.02 -3.49
C VAL A 81 28.83 12.81 -3.15
N ASP A 82 29.68 12.94 -2.14
CA ASP A 82 30.41 11.79 -1.60
C ASP A 82 29.44 10.82 -0.92
N PHE A 83 29.49 9.54 -1.31
CA PHE A 83 28.64 8.49 -0.75
C PHE A 83 28.77 8.40 0.79
N SER A 84 29.97 8.61 1.34
CA SER A 84 30.22 8.58 2.78
C SER A 84 29.47 9.67 3.55
N HIS A 85 29.13 10.79 2.89
CA HIS A 85 28.37 11.88 3.48
C HIS A 85 26.86 11.60 3.55
N LEU A 86 26.36 10.55 2.87
CA LEU A 86 24.95 10.17 2.96
C LEU A 86 24.56 9.66 4.35
N GLY A 87 25.51 9.11 5.12
CA GLY A 87 25.24 8.60 6.48
C GLY A 87 24.24 7.46 6.55
N LEU A 88 24.17 6.63 5.51
CA LEU A 88 23.27 5.48 5.46
C LEU A 88 23.74 4.36 6.40
N PRO A 89 22.83 3.53 6.94
CA PRO A 89 23.22 2.39 7.76
C PRO A 89 24.12 1.40 7.00
N LYS A 90 25.09 0.81 7.71
CA LYS A 90 26.03 -0.20 7.15
C LYS A 90 25.33 -1.42 6.54
N GLU A 91 24.15 -1.76 7.06
CA GLU A 91 23.30 -2.82 6.54
C GLU A 91 21.87 -2.29 6.39
N MET A 92 21.44 -2.07 5.15
CA MET A 92 20.11 -1.58 4.81
C MET A 92 19.62 -2.25 3.53
N THR A 93 18.36 -2.66 3.50
CA THR A 93 17.72 -3.22 2.31
C THR A 93 16.37 -2.53 2.14
N ILE A 94 16.11 -1.95 0.97
CA ILE A 94 14.83 -1.33 0.61
C ILE A 94 14.25 -2.09 -0.59
N TRP A 95 13.01 -2.54 -0.46
CA TRP A 95 12.22 -3.10 -1.54
C TRP A 95 11.24 -2.05 -2.04
N VAL A 96 11.32 -1.73 -3.33
CA VAL A 96 10.47 -0.73 -3.99
C VAL A 96 9.57 -1.48 -4.97
N ASP A 97 8.42 -1.92 -4.47
CA ASP A 97 7.52 -2.81 -5.20
C ASP A 97 6.19 -2.11 -5.50
N PRO A 98 5.44 -2.55 -6.52
CA PRO A 98 4.07 -2.08 -6.70
C PRO A 98 3.27 -2.15 -5.42
N PHE A 99 2.68 -1.02 -5.05
CA PHE A 99 1.79 -0.86 -3.90
C PHE A 99 2.46 -0.95 -2.52
N GLU A 100 3.76 -1.18 -2.40
CA GLU A 100 4.44 -1.23 -1.11
C GLU A 100 5.92 -0.86 -1.19
N VAL A 101 6.39 -0.08 -0.22
CA VAL A 101 7.81 0.16 0.02
C VAL A 101 8.15 -0.36 1.40
N CYS A 102 9.11 -1.29 1.47
CA CYS A 102 9.55 -1.92 2.70
C CYS A 102 11.04 -1.70 2.91
N CYS A 103 11.48 -1.61 4.16
CA CYS A 103 12.88 -1.45 4.52
C CYS A 103 13.27 -2.42 5.63
N ARG A 104 14.53 -2.84 5.66
CA ARG A 104 15.12 -3.60 6.75
C ARG A 104 16.49 -3.02 7.07
N TYR A 105 16.75 -2.78 8.34
CA TYR A 105 18.10 -2.47 8.84
C TYR A 105 18.72 -3.73 9.40
N GLY A 106 19.94 -4.09 9.00
CA GLY A 106 20.60 -5.30 9.48
C GLY A 106 20.04 -6.59 8.87
N GLU A 107 20.91 -7.55 8.53
CA GLU A 107 20.48 -8.78 7.83
C GLU A 107 19.59 -9.71 8.68
N LYS A 108 19.66 -9.58 10.01
CA LYS A 108 18.94 -10.44 10.98
C LYS A 108 17.64 -9.83 11.53
N ASN A 109 17.34 -8.57 11.23
CA ASN A 109 16.15 -7.91 11.78
C ASN A 109 14.91 -8.14 10.90
N HIS A 110 13.74 -7.88 11.46
CA HIS A 110 12.49 -7.91 10.71
C HIS A 110 12.39 -6.69 9.78
N PRO A 111 11.92 -6.84 8.52
CA PRO A 111 11.58 -5.70 7.70
C PRO A 111 10.40 -4.91 8.29
N PHE A 112 10.28 -3.64 7.95
CA PHE A 112 9.16 -2.77 8.30
C PHE A 112 8.66 -2.04 7.06
N THR A 113 7.36 -1.78 7.01
CA THR A 113 6.74 -1.02 5.92
C THR A 113 7.07 0.46 6.06
N VAL A 114 7.63 1.05 4.99
CA VAL A 114 7.87 2.50 4.87
C VAL A 114 6.59 3.18 4.39
N ALA A 115 5.93 2.61 3.38
CA ALA A 115 4.59 3.00 2.94
C ALA A 115 3.87 1.82 2.29
N SER A 116 2.55 1.80 2.44
CA SER A 116 1.67 0.84 1.78
C SER A 116 0.56 1.60 1.05
N PHE A 117 0.29 1.19 -0.17
CA PHE A 117 -0.72 1.78 -1.05
C PHE A 117 -1.83 0.76 -1.36
N LYS A 118 -2.14 -0.11 -0.39
CA LYS A 118 -3.13 -1.21 -0.51
C LYS A 118 -4.47 -0.80 -1.12
N GLY A 119 -4.98 0.39 -0.85
CA GLY A 119 -6.23 0.86 -1.48
C GLY A 119 -6.16 0.87 -3.02
N ARG A 120 -4.99 1.21 -3.59
CA ARG A 120 -4.79 1.13 -5.04
C ARG A 120 -4.61 -0.29 -5.55
N TRP A 121 -4.13 -1.20 -4.71
CA TRP A 121 -4.04 -2.63 -5.04
C TRP A 121 -5.44 -3.24 -5.15
N GLU A 122 -6.30 -2.98 -4.17
CA GLU A 122 -7.69 -3.43 -4.17
C GLU A 122 -8.47 -2.86 -5.38
N GLU A 123 -8.29 -1.57 -5.67
CA GLU A 123 -8.87 -0.93 -6.86
C GLU A 123 -8.34 -1.55 -8.17
N TRP A 124 -7.04 -1.85 -8.23
CA TRP A 124 -6.43 -2.51 -9.39
C TRP A 124 -6.95 -3.93 -9.58
N GLU A 125 -7.05 -4.73 -8.52
CA GLU A 125 -7.65 -6.06 -8.56
C GLU A 125 -9.10 -6.00 -9.05
N LEU A 126 -9.88 -5.03 -8.57
CA LEU A 126 -11.24 -4.80 -9.03
C LEU A 126 -11.29 -4.44 -10.52
N TYR A 127 -10.43 -3.53 -10.99
CA TYR A 127 -10.35 -3.14 -12.40
C TYR A 127 -10.02 -4.34 -13.30
N GLN A 128 -9.12 -5.23 -12.85
CA GLN A 128 -8.78 -6.45 -13.60
C GLN A 128 -9.95 -7.42 -13.69
N GLN A 129 -10.70 -7.60 -12.59
CA GLN A 129 -11.91 -8.44 -12.60
C GLN A 129 -12.98 -7.87 -13.54
N ILE A 130 -13.19 -6.55 -13.52
CA ILE A 130 -14.14 -5.88 -14.42
C ILE A 130 -13.69 -6.05 -15.88
N SER A 131 -12.41 -5.77 -16.18
CA SER A 131 -11.87 -5.90 -17.54
C SER A 131 -11.98 -7.33 -18.07
N TYR A 132 -11.67 -8.33 -17.24
CA TYR A 132 -11.82 -9.74 -17.59
C TYR A 132 -13.29 -10.11 -17.89
N ALA A 133 -14.23 -9.65 -17.06
CA ALA A 133 -15.65 -9.89 -17.28
C ALA A 133 -16.16 -9.22 -18.58
N VAL A 134 -15.71 -8.00 -18.86
CA VAL A 134 -16.03 -7.28 -20.11
C VAL A 134 -15.47 -8.04 -21.32
N SER A 135 -14.20 -8.47 -21.29
CA SER A 135 -13.61 -9.24 -22.39
C SER A 135 -14.33 -10.57 -22.63
N ARG A 136 -14.75 -11.27 -21.58
CA ARG A 136 -15.55 -12.50 -21.68
C ARG A 136 -16.95 -12.25 -22.27
N ALA A 137 -17.59 -11.15 -21.89
CA ALA A 137 -18.89 -10.78 -22.47
C ALA A 137 -18.77 -10.37 -23.95
N SER A 138 -17.66 -9.74 -24.35
CA SER A 138 -17.42 -9.34 -25.75
C SER A 138 -16.99 -10.49 -26.66
N SER A 139 -16.38 -11.57 -26.15
CA SER A 139 -16.00 -12.72 -27.00
C SER A 139 -17.19 -13.53 -27.50
N ASP A 140 -18.30 -13.52 -26.75
CA ASP A 140 -19.48 -14.34 -27.04
C ASP A 140 -20.35 -13.75 -28.17
N VAL A 141 -20.07 -12.52 -28.63
CA VAL A 141 -20.81 -11.88 -29.74
C VAL A 141 -20.15 -12.05 -31.12
N SER A 142 -18.94 -12.63 -31.21
CA SER A 142 -18.20 -12.73 -32.48
C SER A 142 -17.93 -14.16 -32.98
N SER A 143 -18.59 -15.17 -32.41
CA SER A 143 -18.39 -16.60 -32.77
C SER A 143 -19.68 -17.33 -33.22
N GLY A 144 -20.70 -16.59 -33.66
CA GLY A 144 -21.94 -17.13 -34.23
C GLY A 144 -21.97 -17.11 -35.75
N THR A 145 -21.36 -18.11 -36.36
CA THR A 145 -21.40 -18.48 -37.78
C THR A 145 -22.83 -18.60 -38.34
N SER A 146 -22.96 -18.21 -39.62
CA SER A 146 -24.15 -18.23 -40.48
C SER A 146 -24.90 -19.56 -40.55
N CYS A 147 -26.24 -19.52 -40.51
CA CYS A 147 -27.10 -20.52 -41.13
C CYS A 147 -28.49 -19.91 -41.39
N ASP A 148 -28.92 -19.98 -42.65
CA ASP A 148 -30.18 -19.50 -43.22
C ASP A 148 -31.41 -20.33 -42.79
N GLU A 149 -32.57 -19.76 -43.09
CA GLU A 149 -33.93 -20.34 -43.22
C GLU A 149 -34.94 -20.17 -42.06
N GLU A 150 -35.99 -19.42 -42.42
CA GLU A 150 -37.38 -19.33 -41.95
C GLU A 150 -37.85 -20.18 -40.74
N SER A 151 -38.41 -19.51 -39.73
CA SER A 151 -39.84 -19.62 -39.36
C SER A 151 -40.12 -19.02 -37.97
N CYS A 152 -41.22 -18.27 -37.90
CA CYS A 152 -41.66 -17.47 -36.76
C CYS A 152 -42.30 -18.34 -35.67
N SER A 153 -41.68 -18.40 -34.49
CA SER A 153 -42.36 -18.57 -33.19
C SER A 153 -41.40 -18.20 -32.06
N LYS A 154 -41.38 -16.91 -31.67
CA LYS A 154 -40.56 -16.43 -30.56
C LYS A 154 -41.31 -16.60 -29.23
N GLU A 155 -41.14 -17.75 -28.60
CA GLU A 155 -41.34 -17.90 -27.16
C GLU A 155 -40.20 -17.14 -26.42
N PRO A 156 -40.46 -16.44 -25.30
CA PRO A 156 -39.44 -15.65 -24.63
C PRO A 156 -38.35 -16.59 -24.10
N ARG A 157 -37.15 -16.52 -24.69
CA ARG A 157 -35.99 -17.24 -24.17
C ARG A 157 -35.64 -16.70 -22.79
N VAL A 158 -35.71 -17.59 -21.79
CA VAL A 158 -35.41 -17.35 -20.37
C VAL A 158 -34.04 -16.70 -20.21
N ILE A 159 -33.96 -15.66 -19.36
CA ILE A 159 -32.72 -14.97 -19.01
C ILE A 159 -31.69 -16.00 -18.52
N PRO A 160 -30.47 -16.04 -19.10
CA PRO A 160 -29.42 -16.93 -18.62
C PRO A 160 -29.17 -16.68 -17.13
N LYS A 161 -29.39 -17.69 -16.30
CA LYS A 161 -29.02 -17.63 -14.88
C LYS A 161 -27.50 -17.68 -14.78
N VAL A 162 -26.86 -16.52 -14.58
CA VAL A 162 -25.46 -16.45 -14.18
C VAL A 162 -25.35 -16.85 -12.70
N SER A 163 -24.81 -18.05 -12.46
CA SER A 163 -24.43 -18.49 -11.12
C SER A 163 -23.11 -17.81 -10.73
N ASN A 164 -23.16 -16.87 -9.78
CA ASN A 164 -21.96 -16.32 -9.15
C ASN A 164 -21.71 -17.08 -7.83
N PRO A 165 -20.72 -17.99 -7.75
CA PRO A 165 -20.43 -18.74 -6.53
C PRO A 165 -19.95 -17.84 -5.37
N LYS A 166 -19.60 -16.57 -5.62
CA LYS A 166 -19.24 -15.58 -4.60
C LYS A 166 -20.39 -14.63 -4.22
N SER A 167 -21.60 -14.83 -4.74
CA SER A 167 -22.74 -14.01 -4.35
C SER A 167 -23.13 -14.28 -2.89
N ILE A 168 -23.26 -13.21 -2.09
CA ILE A 168 -23.78 -13.27 -0.72
C ILE A 168 -25.26 -13.72 -0.71
N TYR A 169 -25.96 -13.57 -1.85
CA TYR A 169 -27.36 -13.97 -2.02
C TYR A 169 -27.51 -15.39 -2.56
N GLN A 170 -26.86 -16.38 -1.94
CA GLN A 170 -27.23 -17.78 -2.19
C GLN A 170 -28.50 -18.07 -1.38
N VAL A 171 -29.65 -17.93 -2.04
CA VAL A 171 -30.94 -18.30 -1.47
C VAL A 171 -31.07 -19.82 -1.54
N GLU A 172 -30.91 -20.47 -0.40
CA GLU A 172 -31.23 -21.88 -0.21
C GLU A 172 -32.70 -22.14 -0.55
N ASN A 173 -32.94 -23.23 -1.29
CA ASN A 173 -34.25 -23.67 -1.76
C ASN A 173 -35.25 -23.89 -0.61
N LEU A 174 -36.03 -22.87 -0.25
CA LEU A 174 -37.25 -23.06 0.56
C LEU A 174 -38.48 -23.15 -0.35
N LYS A 175 -38.91 -24.38 -0.61
CA LYS A 175 -40.29 -24.71 -0.98
C LYS A 175 -41.20 -24.51 0.23
N GLN A 176 -41.67 -23.31 0.52
CA GLN A 176 -42.89 -23.10 1.34
C GLN A 176 -43.64 -21.83 0.89
N PRO A 177 -44.98 -21.85 0.78
CA PRO A 177 -45.74 -20.70 0.33
C PRO A 177 -45.76 -19.61 1.41
N PHE A 178 -45.55 -18.36 0.98
CA PHE A 178 -45.54 -17.16 1.82
C PHE A 178 -46.87 -17.00 2.60
N GLN A 179 -46.76 -16.84 3.92
CA GLN A 179 -47.85 -16.35 4.75
C GLN A 179 -47.84 -14.81 4.72
N SER A 180 -48.99 -14.22 4.39
CA SER A 180 -49.24 -12.79 4.36
C SER A 180 -49.52 -12.27 5.78
N TRP A 181 -48.53 -11.68 6.44
CA TRP A 181 -48.75 -10.81 7.59
C TRP A 181 -47.75 -9.68 7.54
N LEU A 182 -48.23 -8.45 7.39
CA LEU A 182 -47.69 -7.21 7.96
C LEU A 182 -48.52 -6.05 7.37
N GLN A 183 -49.78 -5.93 7.80
CA GLN A 183 -50.48 -4.64 7.83
C GLN A 183 -50.21 -4.01 9.20
N ILE A 184 -49.54 -2.86 9.21
CA ILE A 184 -49.28 -2.06 10.42
C ILE A 184 -50.17 -0.81 10.34
N PRO A 185 -51.08 -0.57 11.30
CA PRO A 185 -51.72 0.73 11.45
C PRO A 185 -50.96 1.60 12.46
N ARG A 186 -50.67 2.86 12.11
CA ARG A 186 -50.15 3.90 13.02
C ARG A 186 -51.29 4.83 13.47
N LYS A 187 -51.48 5.02 14.79
CA LYS A 187 -52.25 6.14 15.36
C LYS A 187 -51.58 6.73 16.60
N LYS A 188 -51.68 8.06 16.71
CA LYS A 188 -51.00 9.04 17.58
C LYS A 188 -51.45 9.04 19.06
N ASN A 189 -50.59 9.53 19.98
CA ASN A 189 -50.75 10.79 20.75
C ASN A 189 -49.91 10.88 22.06
N VAL A 190 -49.26 12.04 22.26
CA VAL A 190 -49.20 12.95 23.46
C VAL A 190 -48.59 12.37 24.77
N VAL A 191 -47.44 12.80 25.32
CA VAL A 191 -46.92 14.06 25.98
C VAL A 191 -46.90 14.00 27.53
N ASP A 192 -45.75 14.46 28.06
CA ASP A 192 -45.44 15.03 29.39
C ASP A 192 -44.93 14.15 30.56
N GLY A 193 -43.92 14.68 31.31
CA GLY A 193 -43.56 14.20 32.66
C GLY A 193 -42.08 14.12 33.09
N ARG A 194 -41.40 15.26 33.27
CA ARG A 194 -40.42 15.67 34.34
C ARG A 194 -39.45 14.67 35.07
N VAL A 195 -38.16 15.09 35.08
CA VAL A 195 -37.22 15.35 36.23
C VAL A 195 -36.55 14.18 37.00
N GLY A 196 -35.20 14.24 37.12
CA GLY A 196 -34.43 13.61 38.21
C GLY A 196 -32.89 13.61 38.02
N LEU A 197 -32.16 14.37 38.85
CA LEU A 197 -30.69 14.50 38.95
C LEU A 197 -30.02 13.37 39.80
N LEU A 198 -28.67 13.35 39.80
CA LEU A 198 -27.68 12.70 40.70
C LEU A 198 -26.98 11.46 40.09
N GLY A 199 -25.66 11.25 40.12
CA GLY A 199 -24.55 11.94 40.78
C GLY A 199 -23.24 11.13 40.59
N ASN A 200 -22.19 11.57 41.29
CA ASN A 200 -20.90 10.92 41.59
C ASN A 200 -19.65 11.26 40.76
N THR A 201 -18.55 11.18 41.49
CA THR A 201 -17.45 12.13 41.60
C THR A 201 -16.16 11.35 41.94
N TYR A 202 -15.01 12.04 41.80
CA TYR A 202 -13.78 11.93 42.60
C TYR A 202 -12.60 11.00 42.18
N HIS A 203 -11.47 11.70 42.00
CA HIS A 203 -10.10 11.47 42.51
C HIS A 203 -9.11 10.51 41.81
N GLY A 204 -7.90 11.03 41.58
CA GLY A 204 -6.67 10.26 41.37
C GLY A 204 -5.49 11.11 40.87
N SER A 205 -4.57 11.47 41.76
CA SER A 205 -3.52 12.50 41.61
C SER A 205 -2.11 11.88 41.53
N GLN A 206 -1.19 12.58 40.84
CA GLN A 206 0.29 12.65 41.01
C GLN A 206 1.21 11.43 40.72
N LYS A 207 2.29 11.66 39.94
CA LYS A 207 3.70 11.86 40.39
C LYS A 207 4.75 11.60 39.27
N HIS A 208 5.57 12.60 38.95
CA HIS A 208 6.98 12.51 38.51
C HIS A 208 7.86 12.89 39.74
N PRO A 209 9.15 12.49 39.94
CA PRO A 209 10.29 12.93 39.08
C PRO A 209 11.65 12.13 39.11
N LYS A 210 12.54 12.48 38.16
CA LYS A 210 14.04 12.62 38.20
C LYS A 210 14.98 11.53 38.79
N CYS A 211 15.96 11.10 37.97
CA CYS A 211 17.38 10.82 38.33
C CYS A 211 18.24 10.90 37.03
N TYR A 212 19.21 11.79 36.88
CA TYR A 212 20.62 11.89 37.36
C TYR A 212 21.65 11.56 36.24
N ARG A 213 22.69 12.40 36.17
CA ARG A 213 23.69 12.63 35.10
C ARG A 213 24.66 11.47 34.78
N PRO A 214 25.37 11.51 33.63
CA PRO A 214 26.49 10.62 33.29
C PRO A 214 27.88 11.22 33.57
N ALA A 215 28.88 10.38 33.79
CA ALA A 215 30.31 10.68 33.62
C ALA A 215 31.14 9.37 33.63
N MET A 216 31.93 9.10 32.58
CA MET A 216 33.20 8.38 32.70
C MET A 216 34.13 8.78 31.55
N HIS A 217 35.34 9.17 31.94
CA HIS A 217 36.48 9.60 31.15
C HIS A 217 37.09 8.45 30.32
N ARG A 218 37.66 8.77 29.15
CA ARG A 218 39.09 8.50 28.87
C ARG A 218 39.55 9.11 27.54
N LEU A 219 40.54 9.99 27.64
CA LEU A 219 41.47 10.37 26.56
C LEU A 219 42.81 9.76 26.97
N ASP A 220 43.46 9.04 26.05
CA ASP A 220 44.87 8.68 26.14
C ASP A 220 45.50 8.76 24.72
N ARG A 221 46.56 9.58 24.63
CA ARG A 221 47.76 9.55 23.74
C ARG A 221 47.58 9.41 22.22
N ILE A 222 47.99 10.40 21.41
CA ILE A 222 49.37 10.74 20.96
C ILE A 222 50.09 9.55 20.30
N LEU A 223 49.92 9.44 18.97
CA LEU A 223 50.97 9.44 17.94
C LEU A 223 50.32 9.77 16.59
#